data_AF-A0AAD6FLS2-F1
#
_entry.id   AF-A0AAD6FLS2-F1
#
_cell.length_a   1.000
_cell.length_b   1.000
_cell.length_c   1.000
_cell.angle_alpha   90.00
_cell.angle_beta   90.00
_cell.angle_gamma   90.00
#
_symmetry.space_group_name_H-M   'P 1'
#
loop_
_entity.id
_entity.type
_entity.pdbx_description
1 polymer ?
#
loop_
_entity_poly.entity_id
_entity_poly.type
_entity_poly.pdbx_seq_one_letter_code
_entity_poly.pdbx_strand_id
1 'polypeptide(L)'
;MDEERIEVERAHRMGNGRGADKPRQIVVKFLRFKDKTALMGRRNRLKGTNIFLNEDYPEAVRQKRKELVPAMKAERSKGNIAYIRYDRLIVHPPQTPTHPPIPPSQRAERTDSRHSSQRTEKRD
;
A
#
# COMPACT_ATOMS: atom_id res chain seq x y z
N MET A 1 -11.35 -20.02 -10.66
CA MET A 1 -10.87 -18.78 -10.03
C MET A 1 -12.07 -18.22 -9.30
N ASP A 2 -12.19 -18.44 -8.00
CA ASP A 2 -13.30 -17.85 -7.24
C ASP A 2 -13.17 -16.34 -7.29
N GLU A 3 -14.03 -15.69 -8.07
CA GLU A 3 -14.20 -14.24 -8.03
C GLU A 3 -14.71 -13.91 -6.63
N GLU A 4 -13.81 -13.43 -5.77
CA GLU A 4 -14.17 -12.88 -4.46
C GLU A 4 -15.07 -11.66 -4.70
N ARG A 5 -16.38 -11.93 -4.78
CA ARG A 5 -17.41 -10.96 -5.11
C ARG A 5 -17.46 -9.93 -4.01
N ILE A 6 -17.08 -8.69 -4.33
CA ILE A 6 -17.24 -7.56 -3.40
C ILE A 6 -18.72 -7.21 -3.32
N GLU A 7 -19.28 -7.25 -2.12
CA GLU A 7 -20.68 -6.87 -1.90
C GLU A 7 -20.79 -5.47 -1.32
N VAL A 8 -21.44 -4.59 -2.09
CA VAL A 8 -21.73 -3.22 -1.70
C VAL A 8 -23.15 -3.16 -1.16
N GLU A 9 -23.29 -2.73 0.10
CA GLU A 9 -24.59 -2.49 0.72
C GLU A 9 -25.20 -1.18 0.17
N ARG A 10 -24.37 -0.13 0.06
CA ARG A 10 -24.83 1.19 -0.38
C ARG A 10 -23.70 1.98 -1.04
N ALA A 11 -24.01 2.72 -2.10
CA ALA A 11 -23.11 3.70 -2.69
C ALA A 11 -23.90 4.96 -3.07
N HIS A 12 -23.37 6.13 -2.74
CA HIS A 12 -24.03 7.41 -3.02
C HIS A 12 -22.99 8.53 -3.11
N ARG A 13 -23.33 9.61 -3.81
CA ARG A 13 -22.51 10.81 -3.89
C ARG A 13 -22.79 11.73 -2.70
N MET A 14 -21.74 12.26 -2.10
CA MET A 14 -21.80 13.15 -0.94
C MET A 14 -21.37 14.59 -1.28
N GLY A 15 -21.98 15.56 -0.60
CA GLY A 15 -21.71 16.99 -0.71
C GLY A 15 -22.37 17.67 -1.90
N ASN A 16 -22.34 19.01 -1.89
CA ASN A 16 -22.89 19.84 -2.94
C ASN A 16 -21.95 19.83 -4.16
N GLY A 17 -22.49 20.03 -5.37
CA GLY A 17 -21.69 20.09 -6.58
C GLY A 17 -20.64 21.21 -6.48
N ARG A 18 -19.36 20.87 -6.60
CA ARG A 18 -18.24 21.82 -6.48
C ARG A 18 -17.82 22.42 -7.84
N GLY A 19 -18.78 22.53 -8.78
CA GLY A 19 -18.55 22.87 -10.18
C GLY A 19 -18.43 21.66 -11.11
N ALA A 20 -18.59 21.86 -12.43
CA ALA A 20 -18.53 20.79 -13.43
C ALA A 20 -17.19 20.03 -13.44
N ASP A 21 -16.12 20.72 -13.02
CA ASP A 21 -14.74 20.23 -13.09
C ASP A 21 -14.30 19.40 -11.87
N LYS A 22 -15.14 19.34 -10.82
CA LYS A 22 -14.82 18.61 -9.58
C LYS A 22 -15.89 17.56 -9.26
N PRO A 23 -15.65 16.28 -9.61
CA PRO A 23 -16.63 15.23 -9.34
C PRO A 23 -16.88 15.10 -7.83
N ARG A 24 -18.15 14.89 -7.45
CA ARG A 24 -18.55 14.66 -6.05
C ARG A 24 -17.97 13.35 -5.54
N GLN A 25 -17.53 13.36 -4.28
CA GLN A 25 -17.03 12.16 -3.59
C GLN A 25 -18.13 11.10 -3.50
N ILE A 26 -17.75 9.84 -3.66
CA ILE A 26 -18.66 8.70 -3.50
C ILE A 26 -18.34 8.04 -2.16
N VAL A 27 -19.35 7.90 -1.31
CA VAL A 27 -19.24 7.12 -0.06
C VAL A 27 -19.88 5.77 -0.28
N VAL A 28 -19.09 4.73 -0.02
CA VAL A 28 -19.46 3.33 -0.22
C VAL A 28 -19.48 2.62 1.12
N LYS A 29 -20.60 1.98 1.44
CA LYS A 29 -20.75 1.05 2.56
C LYS A 29 -20.71 -0.37 1.99
N PHE A 30 -19.71 -1.14 2.42
CA PHE A 30 -19.60 -2.56 2.08
C PHE A 30 -20.40 -3.40 3.05
N LEU A 31 -20.95 -4.52 2.58
CA LEU A 31 -21.65 -5.47 3.44
C LEU A 31 -20.67 -6.17 4.41
N ARG A 32 -19.47 -6.47 3.92
CA ARG A 32 -18.41 -7.16 4.68
C ARG A 32 -17.21 -6.26 4.92
N PHE A 33 -16.70 -6.28 6.16
CA PHE A 33 -15.47 -5.54 6.51
C PHE A 33 -14.21 -6.09 5.82
N LYS A 34 -14.18 -7.40 5.53
CA LYS A 34 -13.08 -8.05 4.79
C LYS A 34 -12.91 -7.43 3.40
N ASP A 35 -14.02 -7.25 2.67
CA ASP A 35 -14.05 -6.62 1.34
C ASP A 35 -13.47 -5.20 1.39
N LYS A 36 -13.90 -4.37 2.36
CA LYS A 36 -13.32 -3.03 2.61
C LYS A 36 -11.81 -3.11 2.83
N THR A 37 -11.36 -4.05 3.66
CA THR A 37 -9.95 -4.18 4.04
C THR A 37 -9.08 -4.63 2.87
N ALA A 38 -9.55 -5.61 2.09
CA ALA A 38 -8.89 -6.08 0.88
C ALA A 38 -8.76 -4.97 -0.16
N LEU A 39 -9.83 -4.18 -0.37
CA LEU A 39 -9.81 -3.03 -1.28
C LEU A 39 -8.81 -1.96 -0.82
N MET A 40 -8.82 -1.61 0.47
CA MET A 40 -7.88 -0.63 1.04
C MET A 40 -6.42 -1.07 0.90
N GLY A 41 -6.12 -2.37 1.04
CA GLY A 41 -4.79 -2.93 0.80
C GLY A 41 -4.33 -2.81 -0.66
N ARG A 42 -5.27 -2.87 -1.61
CA ARG A 42 -5.00 -2.80 -3.05
C ARG A 42 -5.00 -1.37 -3.62
N ARG A 43 -5.27 -0.34 -2.80
CA ARG A 43 -5.39 1.07 -3.25
C ARG A 43 -4.18 1.60 -4.01
N ASN A 44 -2.98 1.07 -3.75
CA ASN A 44 -1.76 1.49 -4.43
C ASN A 44 -1.79 1.22 -5.95
N ARG A 45 -2.68 0.35 -6.42
CA ARG A 45 -2.91 0.11 -7.85
C ARG A 45 -3.57 1.29 -8.57
N LEU A 46 -4.14 2.24 -7.82
CA LEU A 46 -4.72 3.47 -8.37
C LEU A 46 -3.69 4.59 -8.56
N LYS A 47 -2.41 4.36 -8.19
CA LYS A 47 -1.34 5.33 -8.45
C LYS A 47 -1.22 5.60 -9.95
N GLY A 48 -1.07 6.87 -10.32
CA GLY A 48 -1.08 7.31 -11.73
C GLY A 48 -2.47 7.55 -12.31
N THR A 49 -3.53 7.22 -11.56
CA THR A 49 -4.90 7.64 -11.88
C THR A 49 -5.30 8.88 -11.08
N ASN A 50 -6.37 9.56 -11.50
CA ASN A 50 -7.00 10.66 -10.74
C ASN A 50 -8.03 10.15 -9.72
N ILE A 51 -7.96 8.88 -9.32
CA ILE A 51 -8.90 8.25 -8.38
C ILE A 51 -8.19 7.96 -7.07
N PHE A 52 -8.81 8.36 -5.97
CA PHE A 52 -8.26 8.18 -4.62
C PHE A 52 -9.23 7.42 -3.74
N LEU A 53 -8.71 6.45 -2.97
CA LEU A 53 -9.46 5.69 -2.00
C LEU A 53 -8.97 6.00 -0.59
N ASN A 54 -9.86 6.51 0.25
CA ASN A 54 -9.59 6.88 1.63
C ASN A 54 -10.67 6.29 2.56
N GLU A 55 -10.33 6.15 3.84
CA GLU A 55 -11.28 5.77 4.87
C GLU A 55 -12.17 6.96 5.25
N ASP A 56 -13.43 6.67 5.55
CA ASP A 56 -14.40 7.64 6.07
C ASP A 56 -14.27 7.71 7.60
N TYR A 57 -13.54 8.70 8.09
CA TYR A 57 -13.30 8.91 9.51
C TYR A 57 -14.25 9.98 10.08
N PRO A 58 -14.61 9.88 11.37
CA PRO A 58 -15.37 10.93 12.04
C PRO A 58 -14.59 12.25 12.05
N GLU A 59 -15.29 13.37 12.18
CA GLU A 59 -14.73 14.73 12.11
C GLU A 59 -13.52 14.92 13.03
N ALA A 60 -13.62 14.50 14.29
CA ALA A 60 -12.54 14.61 15.27
C ALA A 60 -11.24 13.94 14.79
N VAL A 61 -11.35 12.77 14.14
CA VAL A 61 -10.19 12.06 13.60
C VAL A 61 -9.67 12.75 12.34
N ARG A 62 -10.55 13.25 11.46
CA ARG A 62 -10.13 14.01 10.27
C ARG A 62 -9.35 15.26 10.63
N GLN A 63 -9.81 16.00 11.65
CA GLN A 63 -9.16 17.21 12.13
C GLN A 63 -7.78 16.90 12.74
N LYS A 64 -7.68 15.92 13.64
CA LYS A 64 -6.38 15.45 14.16
C LYS A 64 -5.43 15.03 13.04
N ARG A 65 -5.92 14.31 12.03
CA ARG A 65 -5.09 13.89 10.88
C ARG A 65 -4.57 15.09 10.10
N LYS A 66 -5.38 16.13 9.90
CA LYS A 66 -4.98 17.37 9.24
C LYS A 66 -3.81 18.05 9.98
N GLU A 67 -3.85 18.04 11.30
CA GLU A 67 -2.79 18.57 12.18
C GLU A 67 -1.51 17.72 12.16
N LEU A 68 -1.64 16.39 12.04
CA LEU A 68 -0.50 15.47 12.00
C LEU A 68 0.21 15.42 10.62
N VAL A 69 -0.46 15.81 9.54
CA VAL A 69 0.10 15.76 8.17
C VAL A 69 1.39 16.59 8.03
N PRO A 70 1.48 17.85 8.52
CA PRO A 70 2.73 18.61 8.51
C PRO A 70 3.87 17.88 9.23
N ALA A 71 3.63 17.36 10.44
CA ALA A 71 4.64 16.63 11.21
C ALA A 71 5.10 15.35 10.48
N MET A 72 4.15 14.60 9.89
CA MET A 72 4.47 13.43 9.07
C MET A 72 5.36 13.79 7.86
N LYS A 73 5.08 14.92 7.19
CA LYS A 73 5.89 15.38 6.06
C LYS A 73 7.29 15.80 6.50
N ALA A 74 7.41 16.55 7.59
CA ALA A 74 8.70 16.96 8.14
C ALA A 74 9.57 15.74 8.48
N GLU A 75 8.97 14.71 9.05
CA GLU A 75 9.67 13.48 9.42
C GLU A 75 10.13 12.67 8.20
N ARG A 76 9.31 12.61 7.15
CA ARG A 76 9.72 12.03 5.86
C ARG A 76 10.88 12.78 5.22
N SER A 77 10.90 14.11 5.31
CA SER A 77 11.99 14.93 4.77
C SER A 77 13.33 14.67 5.47
N LYS A 78 13.32 14.20 6.73
CA LYS A 78 14.54 13.79 7.45
C LYS A 78 15.06 12.40 7.04
N GLY A 79 14.35 11.69 6.16
CA GLY A 79 14.68 10.32 5.75
C GLY A 79 14.02 9.22 6.58
N ASN A 80 13.17 9.58 7.56
CA ASN A 80 12.47 8.63 8.40
C ASN A 80 11.19 8.10 7.72
N ILE A 81 10.80 6.87 8.03
CA ILE A 81 9.57 6.26 7.50
C ILE A 81 8.41 6.68 8.40
N ALA A 82 7.66 7.70 8.01
CA ALA A 82 6.52 8.19 8.78
C ALA A 82 5.15 7.98 8.09
N TYR A 83 4.14 7.57 8.84
CA TYR A 83 2.75 7.43 8.36
C TYR A 83 1.72 7.62 9.48
N ILE A 84 0.52 8.07 9.13
CA ILE A 84 -0.57 8.29 10.10
C ILE A 84 -1.52 7.09 10.10
N ARG A 85 -1.65 6.41 11.25
CA ARG A 85 -2.61 5.33 11.48
C ARG A 85 -3.72 5.83 12.40
N TYR A 86 -4.96 5.83 11.90
CA TYR A 86 -6.12 6.43 12.58
C TYR A 86 -5.82 7.89 12.98
N ASP A 87 -5.65 8.17 14.28
CA ASP A 87 -5.37 9.50 14.85
C ASP A 87 -3.95 9.65 15.42
N ARG A 88 -3.01 8.76 15.04
CA ARG A 88 -1.62 8.76 15.54
C ARG A 88 -0.60 8.80 14.41
N LEU A 89 0.47 9.56 14.61
CA LEU A 89 1.66 9.52 13.76
C LEU A 89 2.60 8.41 14.23
N ILE A 90 2.97 7.51 13.31
CA ILE A 90 3.96 6.46 13.53
C ILE A 90 5.21 6.83 12.75
N VAL A 91 6.36 6.72 13.40
CA VAL A 91 7.68 7.05 12.84
C VAL A 91 8.61 5.87 13.09
N HIS A 92 9.24 5.39 12.02
CA HIS A 92 10.34 4.44 12.11
C HIS A 92 11.63 5.09 11.62
N PRO A 93 12.77 4.77 12.25
CA PRO A 93 14.07 5.24 11.77
C PRO A 93 14.33 4.74 10.33
N PRO A 94 15.27 5.37 9.61
CA PRO A 94 15.68 4.89 8.30
C PRO A 94 16.29 3.52 8.53
N GLN A 95 15.87 2.51 7.77
CA GLN A 95 16.47 1.18 7.84
C GLN A 95 17.95 1.33 7.46
N THR A 96 18.85 1.22 8.44
CA THR A 96 20.25 0.97 8.13
C THR A 96 20.33 -0.47 7.66
N PRO A 97 21.06 -0.78 6.56
CA PRO A 97 21.28 -2.16 6.18
C PRO A 97 22.00 -2.84 7.36
N THR A 98 21.26 -3.70 8.06
CA THR A 98 21.73 -4.39 9.28
C THR A 98 22.84 -5.39 8.98
N HIS A 99 23.09 -5.66 7.69
CA HIS A 99 24.21 -6.41 7.17
C HIS A 99 25.03 -5.50 6.24
N PRO A 100 26.36 -5.44 6.38
CA PRO A 100 27.20 -4.72 5.42
C PRO A 100 26.93 -5.25 4.00
N PRO A 101 26.98 -4.40 2.96
CA PRO A 101 26.85 -4.88 1.58
C PRO A 101 27.84 -6.02 1.37
N ILE A 102 27.35 -7.19 0.92
CA ILE A 102 28.23 -8.31 0.61
C ILE A 102 29.24 -7.81 -0.42
N PRO A 103 30.55 -7.86 -0.14
CA PRO A 103 31.55 -7.34 -1.04
C PRO A 103 31.48 -8.08 -2.39
N PRO A 104 31.73 -7.39 -3.52
CA PRO A 104 31.64 -7.98 -4.86
C PRO A 104 32.46 -9.26 -5.02
N SER A 105 33.53 -9.44 -4.24
CA SER A 105 34.39 -10.62 -4.24
C SER A 105 33.68 -11.92 -3.87
N GLN A 106 32.57 -11.86 -3.12
CA GLN A 106 31.81 -13.05 -2.70
C GLN A 106 30.60 -13.34 -3.61
N ARG A 107 30.38 -12.53 -4.66
CA ARG A 107 29.20 -12.63 -5.54
C ARG A 107 29.37 -13.66 -6.67
N ALA A 108 30.61 -14.03 -7.01
CA ALA A 108 30.93 -14.77 -8.23
C ALA A 108 30.84 -16.30 -8.12
N GLU A 109 30.73 -16.89 -6.93
CA GLU A 109 30.93 -18.36 -6.79
C GLU A 109 29.64 -19.21 -6.81
N ARG A 110 28.45 -18.61 -7.02
CA ARG A 110 27.17 -19.35 -6.89
C ARG A 110 26.47 -19.67 -8.20
N THR A 111 26.98 -19.21 -9.35
CA THR A 111 26.32 -19.41 -10.64
C THR A 111 27.00 -20.48 -11.48
N ASP A 112 27.20 -21.71 -10.98
CA ASP A 112 27.55 -22.82 -11.91
C ASP A 112 27.34 -24.27 -11.41
N SER A 113 26.48 -24.55 -10.43
CA SER A 113 26.28 -25.94 -9.96
C SER A 113 24.87 -26.53 -10.09
N ARG A 114 23.91 -25.84 -10.74
CA ARG A 114 22.52 -26.33 -10.83
C ARG A 114 22.04 -26.80 -12.20
N HIS A 115 22.92 -26.95 -13.19
CA HIS A 115 22.48 -27.43 -14.51
C HIS A 115 23.50 -28.33 -15.23
N SER A 116 24.01 -29.36 -14.55
CA SER A 116 24.57 -30.51 -15.26
C SER A 116 24.60 -31.71 -14.33
N SER A 117 23.64 -32.62 -14.48
CA SER A 117 23.77 -34.06 -14.24
C SER A 117 22.38 -34.67 -14.10
N GLN A 118 21.64 -34.84 -15.21
CA GLN A 118 20.76 -36.00 -15.46
C GLN A 118 20.50 -36.12 -16.97
N ARG A 119 21.53 -36.53 -17.71
CA ARG A 119 21.37 -37.18 -19.02
C ARG A 119 22.53 -38.11 -19.26
N THR A 120 22.35 -39.40 -18.97
CA THR A 120 22.98 -40.49 -19.73
C THR A 120 22.08 -41.71 -19.70
N GLU A 121 21.81 -42.21 -20.90
CA GLU A 121 21.17 -43.49 -21.25
C GLU A 121 21.94 -44.71 -20.74
N LYS A 122 21.21 -45.83 -20.56
CA LYS A 122 21.47 -47.20 -21.12
C LYS A 122 20.45 -48.17 -20.45
N ARG A 123 19.57 -48.88 -21.19
CA ARG A 123 19.79 -50.18 -21.89
C ARG A 123 20.67 -51.11 -21.03
N ASP A 124 20.18 -52.24 -20.52
CA ASP A 124 19.62 -53.40 -21.22
C ASP A 124 18.50 -54.10 -20.41
#